data_AF-A0A349GA20-F1
#
_entry.id   AF-A0A349GA20-F1
#
_cell.length_a   1.000
_cell.length_b   1.000
_cell.length_c   1.000
_cell.angle_alpha   90.00
_cell.angle_beta   90.00
_cell.angle_gamma   90.00
#
_symmetry.space_group_name_H-M   'P 1'
#
loop_
_entity.id
_entity.type
_entity.pdbx_description
1 polymer ?
#
loop_
_entity_poly.entity_id
_entity_poly.type
_entity_poly.pdbx_seq_one_letter_code
_entity_poly.pdbx_strand_id
1 'polypeptide(L)'
;NCDAPMDICMTFGNTADSLIRSNYARRIDAKECLELLEVAYSNNLVQVGENVQNEVAFICNCCGCCCEALLAAKRFGTTQTIATTAYIPVVLPSSCVSCGKCVAVCPVDALELKNDELELIEEMCLGCGVCVRNCAFDALHLEKRDARVITPVNTAHRVVLMAIDKGMLPNLIFDNNALASHRMMASILTAILNLPPAKQILANEQIRSKYLANMMAKRKK
;
A
#
# COMPACT_ATOMS: atom_id res chain seq x y z
N ASN A 1 8.01 -23.00 -0.06
CA ASN A 1 6.60 -23.42 -0.21
C ASN A 1 5.91 -23.26 1.13
N CYS A 2 4.82 -22.51 1.16
CA CYS A 2 3.95 -22.37 2.32
C CYS A 2 2.56 -22.92 1.95
N ASP A 3 1.75 -23.22 2.95
CA ASP A 3 0.40 -23.77 2.77
C ASP A 3 -0.67 -22.67 2.66
N ALA A 4 -0.28 -21.44 2.32
CA ALA A 4 -1.21 -20.34 2.19
C ALA A 4 -2.20 -20.60 1.04
N PRO A 5 -3.51 -20.37 1.23
CA PRO A 5 -4.50 -20.49 0.17
C PRO A 5 -4.20 -19.51 -0.97
N MET A 6 -4.30 -20.00 -2.21
CA MET A 6 -3.88 -19.25 -3.40
C MET A 6 -5.05 -18.66 -4.22
N ASP A 7 -6.24 -19.27 -4.18
CA ASP A 7 -7.44 -18.78 -4.88
C ASP A 7 -8.26 -17.81 -4.02
N ILE A 8 -7.60 -16.80 -3.44
CA ILE A 8 -8.21 -15.82 -2.51
C ILE A 8 -7.82 -14.37 -2.79
N CYS A 9 -6.98 -14.13 -3.81
CA CYS A 9 -6.62 -12.77 -4.24
C CYS A 9 -7.77 -12.15 -5.02
N MET A 10 -7.98 -10.84 -4.82
CA MET A 10 -9.13 -10.14 -5.38
C MET A 10 -8.68 -9.07 -6.35
N THR A 11 -9.42 -8.93 -7.44
CA THR A 11 -9.27 -7.87 -8.42
C THR A 11 -10.64 -7.27 -8.70
N PHE A 12 -10.68 -5.97 -9.01
CA PHE A 12 -11.93 -5.23 -9.18
C PHE A 12 -11.97 -4.43 -10.48
N GLY A 13 -13.18 -4.03 -10.88
CA GLY A 13 -13.44 -3.15 -12.01
C GLY A 13 -12.85 -3.64 -13.34
N ASN A 14 -12.34 -2.71 -14.13
CA ASN A 14 -11.78 -2.99 -15.46
C ASN A 14 -10.62 -4.00 -15.44
N THR A 15 -9.84 -4.01 -14.36
CA THR A 15 -8.73 -4.96 -14.17
C THR A 15 -9.29 -6.38 -14.05
N ALA A 16 -10.32 -6.57 -13.21
CA ALA A 16 -11.00 -7.86 -13.08
C ALA A 16 -11.59 -8.33 -14.41
N ASP A 17 -12.31 -7.46 -15.11
CA ASP A 17 -12.91 -7.81 -16.40
C ASP A 17 -11.87 -8.21 -17.44
N SER A 18 -10.70 -7.56 -17.45
CA SER A 18 -9.59 -7.91 -18.33
C SER A 18 -8.99 -9.27 -18.00
N LEU A 19 -8.79 -9.56 -16.71
CA LEU A 19 -8.23 -10.84 -16.25
C LEU A 19 -9.20 -12.00 -16.47
N ILE A 20 -10.51 -11.78 -16.28
CA ILE A 20 -11.55 -12.77 -16.59
C ILE A 20 -11.57 -13.09 -18.09
N ARG A 21 -11.57 -12.07 -18.97
CA ARG A 21 -11.50 -12.29 -20.42
C ARG A 21 -10.25 -13.06 -20.87
N SER A 22 -9.17 -12.94 -20.11
CA SER A 22 -7.89 -13.60 -20.39
C SER A 22 -7.74 -14.95 -19.68
N ASN A 23 -8.80 -15.48 -19.04
CA ASN A 23 -8.79 -16.72 -18.27
C ASN A 23 -7.78 -16.78 -17.11
N TYR A 24 -7.43 -15.63 -16.52
CA TYR A 24 -6.60 -15.55 -15.31
C TYR A 24 -7.40 -15.38 -14.02
N ALA A 25 -8.69 -15.04 -14.11
CA ALA A 25 -9.56 -14.83 -12.97
C ALA A 25 -10.97 -15.36 -13.25
N ARG A 26 -11.73 -15.62 -12.18
CA ARG A 26 -13.15 -15.96 -12.23
C ARG A 26 -13.97 -14.88 -11.55
N ARG A 27 -15.23 -14.73 -11.97
CA ARG A 27 -16.17 -13.81 -11.31
C ARG A 27 -16.72 -14.46 -10.05
N ILE A 28 -16.79 -13.69 -8.98
CA ILE A 28 -17.38 -14.06 -7.68
C ILE A 28 -18.37 -12.98 -7.25
N ASP A 29 -19.28 -13.32 -6.34
CA ASP A 29 -20.17 -12.34 -5.72
C ASP A 29 -19.56 -11.73 -4.45
N ALA A 30 -20.24 -10.75 -3.87
CA ALA A 30 -19.76 -10.08 -2.65
C ALA A 30 -19.73 -10.99 -1.43
N LYS A 31 -20.61 -12.01 -1.37
CA LYS A 31 -20.67 -12.93 -0.24
C LYS A 31 -19.44 -13.84 -0.24
N GLU A 32 -19.16 -14.47 -1.38
CA GLU A 32 -17.96 -15.29 -1.57
C GLU A 32 -16.69 -14.45 -1.33
N CYS A 33 -16.66 -13.20 -1.79
CA CYS A 33 -15.55 -12.29 -1.53
C CYS A 33 -15.26 -12.13 -0.02
N LEU A 34 -16.29 -11.89 0.80
CA LEU A 34 -16.14 -11.77 2.26
C LEU A 34 -15.69 -13.09 2.90
N GLU A 35 -16.21 -14.23 2.44
CA GLU A 35 -15.78 -15.56 2.92
C GLU A 35 -14.29 -15.80 2.64
N LEU A 36 -13.77 -15.38 1.47
CA LEU A 36 -12.34 -15.47 1.15
C LEU A 36 -11.48 -14.53 2.01
N LEU A 37 -11.99 -13.37 2.43
CA LEU A 37 -11.30 -12.51 3.41
C LEU A 37 -11.20 -13.19 4.79
N GLU A 38 -12.23 -13.92 5.21
CA GLU A 38 -12.19 -14.71 6.46
C GLU A 38 -11.18 -15.86 6.37
N VAL A 39 -11.06 -16.48 5.19
CA VAL A 39 -10.00 -17.46 4.92
C VAL A 39 -8.62 -16.81 5.08
N ALA A 40 -8.40 -15.63 4.50
CA ALA A 40 -7.15 -14.90 4.65
C ALA A 40 -6.83 -14.57 6.12
N TYR A 41 -7.84 -14.09 6.84
CA TYR A 41 -7.76 -13.75 8.27
C TYR A 41 -7.36 -14.96 9.13
N SER A 42 -8.05 -16.09 8.94
CA SER A 42 -7.81 -17.34 9.67
C SER A 42 -6.41 -17.92 9.42
N ASN A 43 -5.79 -17.61 8.27
CA ASN A 43 -4.47 -18.08 7.89
C ASN A 43 -3.34 -17.07 8.18
N ASN A 44 -3.59 -16.02 8.97
CA ASN A 44 -2.60 -14.99 9.28
C ASN A 44 -2.04 -14.24 8.06
N LEU A 45 -2.81 -14.18 6.97
CA LEU A 45 -2.38 -13.47 5.78
C LEU A 45 -2.61 -11.96 5.94
N VAL A 46 -1.73 -11.19 5.33
CA VAL A 46 -1.78 -9.73 5.35
C VAL A 46 -2.42 -9.25 4.07
N GLN A 47 -3.39 -8.36 4.23
CA GLN A 47 -4.02 -7.66 3.15
C GLN A 47 -3.11 -6.54 2.67
N VAL A 48 -2.74 -6.58 1.38
CA VAL A 48 -2.09 -5.48 0.69
C VAL A 48 -2.98 -5.08 -0.48
N GLY A 49 -3.59 -3.91 -0.37
CA GLY A 49 -4.42 -3.33 -1.42
C GLY A 49 -3.67 -2.29 -2.24
N GLU A 50 -4.25 -1.91 -3.38
CA GLU A 50 -3.83 -0.68 -4.02
C GLU A 50 -4.12 0.51 -3.09
N ASN A 51 -3.08 1.30 -2.76
CA ASN A 51 -3.20 2.43 -1.84
C ASN A 51 -3.86 3.64 -2.52
N VAL A 52 -5.15 3.54 -2.84
CA VAL A 52 -5.98 4.57 -3.46
C VAL A 52 -7.36 4.60 -2.79
N GLN A 53 -8.02 5.76 -2.80
CA GLN A 53 -9.33 5.92 -2.15
C GLN A 53 -10.48 5.34 -2.98
N ASN A 54 -10.41 5.50 -4.30
CA ASN A 54 -11.48 5.12 -5.22
C ASN A 54 -10.96 4.14 -6.28
N GLU A 55 -11.84 3.25 -6.73
CA GLU A 55 -11.58 2.31 -7.82
C GLU A 55 -10.34 1.43 -7.59
N VAL A 56 -10.18 0.94 -6.35
CA VAL A 56 -9.10 0.01 -5.95
C VAL A 56 -9.05 -1.18 -6.91
N ALA A 57 -7.91 -1.41 -7.57
CA ALA A 57 -7.81 -2.45 -8.59
C ALA A 57 -7.66 -3.87 -8.05
N PHE A 58 -7.09 -4.03 -6.84
CA PHE A 58 -6.84 -5.33 -6.24
C PHE A 58 -6.67 -5.28 -4.72
N ILE A 59 -6.86 -6.45 -4.09
CA ILE A 59 -6.41 -6.80 -2.75
C ILE A 59 -5.68 -8.14 -2.86
N CYS A 60 -4.42 -8.19 -2.45
CA CYS A 60 -3.71 -9.46 -2.28
C CYS A 60 -3.63 -9.85 -0.81
N ASN A 61 -3.64 -11.15 -0.56
CA ASN A 61 -3.68 -11.76 0.76
C ASN A 61 -2.47 -12.67 0.91
N CYS A 62 -1.39 -12.18 1.52
CA CYS A 62 -0.08 -12.84 1.44
C CYS A 62 0.58 -13.03 2.81
N CYS A 63 1.46 -14.03 2.92
CA CYS A 63 2.43 -14.15 4.01
C CYS A 63 3.82 -13.64 3.62
N GLY A 64 4.67 -13.41 4.63
CA GLY A 64 6.09 -13.02 4.46
C GLY A 64 7.02 -14.11 3.93
N CYS A 65 6.45 -15.19 3.41
CA CYS A 65 7.08 -16.46 3.07
C CYS A 65 7.64 -16.49 1.63
N CYS A 66 6.89 -15.97 0.66
CA CYS A 66 7.22 -16.00 -0.77
C CYS A 66 6.67 -14.79 -1.56
N CYS A 67 5.99 -13.85 -0.90
CA CYS A 67 5.55 -12.63 -1.54
C CYS A 67 6.73 -11.69 -1.73
N GLU A 68 7.15 -11.44 -2.97
CA GLU A 68 8.29 -10.59 -3.29
C GLU A 68 8.18 -9.18 -2.68
N ALA A 69 6.97 -8.61 -2.62
CA ALA A 69 6.76 -7.31 -1.99
C ALA A 69 7.06 -7.35 -0.48
N LEU A 70 6.59 -8.38 0.23
CA LEU A 70 6.83 -8.54 1.66
C LEU A 70 8.29 -8.93 1.95
N LEU A 71 8.91 -9.77 1.10
CA LEU A 71 10.33 -10.09 1.19
C LEU A 71 11.21 -8.85 0.94
N ALA A 72 10.82 -7.99 0.01
CA ALA A 72 11.48 -6.70 -0.20
C ALA A 72 11.30 -5.78 1.02
N ALA A 73 10.11 -5.72 1.62
CA ALA A 73 9.87 -4.98 2.85
C ALA A 73 10.72 -5.49 4.03
N LYS A 74 10.90 -6.81 4.16
CA LYS A 74 11.81 -7.41 5.16
C LYS A 74 13.27 -6.97 4.96
N ARG A 75 13.73 -6.92 3.71
CA ARG A 75 15.14 -6.68 3.37
C ARG A 75 15.51 -5.20 3.34
N PHE A 76 14.59 -4.35 2.90
CA PHE A 76 14.86 -2.95 2.58
C PHE A 76 13.99 -1.96 3.36
N GLY A 77 13.12 -2.45 4.26
CA GLY A 77 12.14 -1.64 4.96
C GLY A 77 10.90 -1.30 4.13
N THR A 78 9.86 -0.80 4.81
CA THR A 78 8.53 -0.59 4.21
C THR A 78 8.41 0.69 3.40
N THR A 79 9.20 1.72 3.75
CA THR A 79 9.12 3.08 3.20
C THR A 79 9.30 3.18 1.68
N GLN A 80 9.79 2.11 1.03
CA GLN A 80 10.08 2.08 -0.40
C GLN A 80 9.24 1.08 -1.20
N THR A 81 8.52 0.16 -0.53
CA THR A 81 8.00 -1.06 -1.16
C THR A 81 6.49 -1.22 -0.98
N ILE A 82 5.97 -1.01 0.23
CA ILE A 82 4.55 -1.20 0.57
C ILE A 82 4.06 -0.02 1.40
N ALA A 83 2.87 0.48 1.08
CA ALA A 83 2.25 1.53 1.88
C ALA A 83 1.90 1.01 3.29
N THR A 84 2.30 1.74 4.32
CA THR A 84 1.96 1.44 5.71
C THR A 84 0.54 1.91 6.04
N THR A 85 -0.09 1.27 7.02
CA THR A 85 -1.35 1.76 7.57
C THR A 85 -1.13 2.99 8.44
N ALA A 86 -2.21 3.68 8.82
CA ALA A 86 -2.16 4.78 9.77
C ALA A 86 -1.94 4.32 11.22
N TYR A 87 -1.67 3.03 11.44
CA TYR A 87 -1.55 2.44 12.77
C TYR A 87 -0.21 1.74 12.97
N ILE A 88 0.18 1.59 14.23
CA ILE A 88 1.38 0.90 14.67
C ILE A 88 1.08 0.13 15.97
N PRO A 89 1.58 -1.11 16.16
CA PRO A 89 1.36 -1.84 17.39
C PRO A 89 2.18 -1.23 18.54
N VAL A 90 1.60 -1.18 19.73
CA VAL A 90 2.25 -0.78 20.98
C VAL A 90 2.18 -1.94 21.96
N VAL A 91 3.27 -2.20 22.66
CA VAL A 91 3.39 -3.29 23.64
C VAL A 91 2.97 -2.78 25.03
N LEU A 92 2.18 -3.57 25.75
CA LEU A 92 1.87 -3.42 27.17
C LEU A 92 2.77 -4.36 27.98
N PRO A 93 3.87 -3.87 28.59
CA PRO A 93 4.85 -4.74 29.26
C PRO A 93 4.24 -5.55 30.42
N SER A 94 3.22 -5.00 31.10
CA SER A 94 2.55 -5.65 32.23
C SER A 94 1.79 -6.93 31.86
N SER A 95 1.41 -7.09 30.60
CA SER A 95 0.64 -8.26 30.11
C SER A 95 1.48 -9.17 29.21
N CYS A 96 2.67 -8.72 28.80
CA CYS A 96 3.55 -9.50 27.95
C CYS A 96 4.26 -10.59 28.76
N VAL A 97 4.13 -11.84 28.32
CA VAL A 97 4.84 -12.99 28.89
C VAL A 97 5.98 -13.49 28.00
N SER A 98 6.35 -12.69 26.99
CA SER A 98 7.50 -12.93 26.11
C SER A 98 7.50 -14.29 25.39
N CYS A 99 6.31 -14.81 25.08
CA CYS A 99 6.14 -16.11 24.41
C CYS A 99 6.55 -16.14 22.92
N GLY A 100 6.84 -14.99 22.30
CA GLY A 100 7.35 -14.89 20.93
C GLY A 100 6.36 -15.18 19.80
N LYS A 101 5.08 -15.49 20.09
CA LYS A 101 4.08 -15.76 19.05
C LYS A 101 3.91 -14.61 18.06
N CYS A 102 3.90 -13.37 18.56
CA CYS A 102 3.79 -12.16 17.73
C CYS A 102 4.98 -11.98 16.78
N VAL A 103 6.19 -12.35 17.21
CA VAL A 103 7.42 -12.35 16.39
C VAL A 103 7.27 -13.37 15.27
N ALA A 104 6.88 -14.60 15.59
CA ALA A 104 6.76 -15.70 14.62
C ALA A 104 5.74 -15.45 13.49
N VAL A 105 4.65 -14.71 13.77
CA VAL A 105 3.61 -14.41 12.79
C VAL A 105 3.84 -13.10 12.03
N CYS A 106 4.87 -12.32 12.37
CA CYS A 106 5.11 -11.03 11.74
C CYS A 106 5.51 -11.24 10.26
N PRO A 107 4.74 -10.72 9.29
CA PRO A 107 5.00 -10.95 7.86
C PRO A 107 6.25 -10.23 7.34
N VAL A 108 6.79 -9.30 8.13
CA VAL A 108 7.88 -8.40 7.76
C VAL A 108 8.98 -8.35 8.83
N ASP A 109 8.94 -9.27 9.80
CA ASP A 109 9.96 -9.41 10.86
C ASP A 109 10.21 -8.10 11.65
N ALA A 110 9.17 -7.27 11.80
CA ALA A 110 9.26 -6.00 12.51
C ALA A 110 9.26 -6.11 14.04
N LEU A 111 9.14 -7.32 14.60
CA LEU A 111 9.14 -7.55 16.05
C LEU A 111 10.29 -8.49 16.40
N GLU A 112 10.99 -8.21 17.50
CA GLU A 112 12.10 -9.02 18.00
C GLU A 112 11.96 -9.25 19.51
N LEU A 113 12.45 -10.38 20.00
CA LEU A 113 12.61 -10.62 21.45
C LEU A 113 14.09 -10.50 21.81
N LYS A 114 14.43 -9.55 22.68
CA LYS A 114 15.78 -9.37 23.23
C LYS A 114 15.70 -9.37 24.75
N ASN A 115 16.42 -10.28 25.42
CA ASN A 115 16.44 -10.39 26.89
C ASN A 115 15.03 -10.45 27.51
N ASP A 116 14.13 -11.24 26.90
CA ASP A 116 12.71 -11.34 27.27
C ASP A 116 11.91 -10.02 27.15
N GLU A 117 12.43 -9.01 26.45
CA GLU A 117 11.69 -7.79 26.09
C GLU A 117 11.32 -7.82 24.61
N LEU A 118 10.07 -7.46 24.32
CA LEU A 118 9.54 -7.38 22.95
C LEU A 118 9.82 -5.98 22.38
N GLU A 119 10.63 -5.92 21.34
CA GLU A 119 10.99 -4.68 20.64
C GLU A 119 10.31 -4.60 19.27
N LEU A 120 9.94 -3.39 18.86
CA LEU A 120 9.36 -3.08 17.55
C LEU A 120 10.37 -2.27 16.71
N ILE A 121 10.63 -2.73 15.48
CA ILE A 121 11.36 -2.00 14.46
C ILE A 121 10.34 -1.23 13.61
N GLU A 122 10.13 0.05 13.94
CA GLU A 122 9.04 0.86 13.39
C GLU A 122 9.11 1.00 11.85
N GLU A 123 10.32 1.09 11.29
CA GLU A 123 10.58 1.28 9.87
C GLU A 123 10.19 0.05 9.03
N MET A 124 10.18 -1.12 9.65
CA MET A 124 9.78 -2.39 9.04
C MET A 124 8.29 -2.69 9.26
N CYS A 125 7.64 -2.02 10.21
CA CYS A 125 6.27 -2.32 10.57
C CYS A 125 5.27 -1.78 9.54
N LEU A 126 4.46 -2.68 8.96
CA LEU A 126 3.35 -2.30 8.07
C LEU A 126 2.15 -1.71 8.82
N GLY A 127 2.00 -2.01 10.12
CA GLY A 127 0.79 -1.70 10.87
C GLY A 127 -0.40 -2.63 10.55
N CYS A 128 -0.12 -3.88 10.15
CA CYS A 128 -1.13 -4.85 9.68
C CYS A 128 -1.95 -5.52 10.80
N GLY A 129 -1.52 -5.42 12.07
CA GLY A 129 -2.25 -5.97 13.21
C GLY A 129 -2.22 -7.50 13.37
N VAL A 130 -1.49 -8.25 12.53
CA VAL A 130 -1.38 -9.72 12.67
C VAL A 130 -0.81 -10.13 14.03
N CYS A 131 0.16 -9.38 14.56
CA CYS A 131 0.74 -9.60 15.88
C CYS A 131 -0.27 -9.41 17.02
N VAL A 132 -1.06 -8.33 16.96
CA VAL A 132 -2.11 -8.00 17.93
C VAL A 132 -3.10 -9.14 18.05
N ARG A 133 -3.63 -9.61 16.90
CA ARG A 133 -4.59 -10.71 16.84
C ARG A 133 -4.09 -12.04 17.38
N ASN A 134 -2.78 -12.30 17.27
CA ASN A 134 -2.17 -13.55 17.73
C ASN A 134 -1.65 -13.46 19.18
N CYS A 135 -1.85 -12.32 19.85
CA CYS A 135 -1.49 -12.17 21.26
C CYS A 135 -2.62 -12.70 22.15
N ALA A 136 -2.44 -13.89 22.72
CA ALA A 136 -3.42 -14.48 23.65
C ALA A 136 -3.47 -13.80 25.03
N PHE A 137 -2.62 -12.80 25.26
CA PHE A 137 -2.48 -12.09 26.53
C PHE A 137 -2.87 -10.61 26.42
N ASP A 138 -3.42 -10.19 25.27
CA ASP A 138 -3.81 -8.80 24.99
C ASP A 138 -2.69 -7.78 25.27
N ALA A 139 -1.42 -8.20 25.13
CA ALA A 139 -0.25 -7.39 25.41
C ALA A 139 0.13 -6.43 24.27
N LEU A 140 -0.66 -6.38 23.21
CA LEU A 140 -0.43 -5.58 22.01
C LEU A 140 -1.75 -4.92 21.58
N HIS A 141 -1.72 -3.63 21.27
CA HIS A 141 -2.84 -2.91 20.65
C HIS A 141 -2.34 -1.97 19.55
N LEU A 142 -3.23 -1.54 18.66
CA LEU A 142 -2.89 -0.58 17.61
C LEU A 142 -3.13 0.85 18.07
N GLU A 143 -2.12 1.70 17.91
CA GLU A 143 -2.21 3.14 18.06
C GLU A 143 -2.02 3.84 16.72
N LYS A 144 -2.51 5.08 16.63
CA LYS A 144 -2.41 5.86 15.40
C LYS A 144 -0.99 6.44 15.27
N ARG A 145 -0.40 6.35 14.08
CA ARG A 145 0.87 7.01 13.77
C ARG A 145 0.72 8.53 13.78
N ASP A 146 1.76 9.22 14.23
CA ASP A 146 1.83 10.69 14.20
C ASP A 146 1.79 11.25 12.77
N ALA A 147 2.48 10.56 11.85
CA ALA A 147 2.54 10.96 10.45
C ALA A 147 1.24 10.61 9.72
N ARG A 148 0.55 11.62 9.19
CA ARG A 148 -0.64 11.43 8.36
C ARG A 148 -0.24 10.99 6.95
N VAL A 149 -0.53 9.74 6.59
CA VAL A 149 -0.40 9.24 5.22
C VAL A 149 -1.56 9.76 4.37
N ILE A 150 -1.28 10.60 3.37
CA ILE A 150 -2.30 11.06 2.43
C ILE A 150 -2.43 10.01 1.32
N THR A 151 -3.55 9.30 1.32
CA THR A 151 -3.84 8.29 0.31
C THR A 151 -4.25 8.97 -1.00
N PRO A 152 -3.61 8.68 -2.15
CA PRO A 152 -4.02 9.19 -3.45
C PRO A 152 -5.49 8.85 -3.77
N VAL A 153 -6.16 9.72 -4.53
CA VAL A 153 -7.59 9.55 -4.83
C VAL A 153 -7.86 8.33 -5.72
N ASN A 154 -6.99 8.08 -6.70
CA ASN A 154 -7.09 6.96 -7.66
C ASN A 154 -5.69 6.59 -8.20
N THR A 155 -5.61 5.57 -9.04
CA THR A 155 -4.35 5.06 -9.61
C THR A 155 -3.57 6.12 -10.38
N ALA A 156 -4.25 6.94 -11.19
CA ALA A 156 -3.58 8.01 -11.94
C ALA A 156 -2.93 9.03 -11.00
N HIS A 157 -3.65 9.45 -9.95
CA HIS A 157 -3.11 10.32 -8.91
C HIS A 157 -1.90 9.69 -8.21
N ARG A 158 -1.98 8.40 -7.85
CA ARG A 158 -0.87 7.67 -7.22
C ARG A 158 0.38 7.63 -8.11
N VAL A 159 0.23 7.21 -9.37
CA VAL A 159 1.35 7.08 -10.32
C VAL A 159 2.01 8.43 -10.58
N VAL A 160 1.23 9.50 -10.75
CA VAL A 160 1.76 10.86 -10.95
C VAL A 160 2.51 11.34 -9.72
N LEU A 161 1.95 11.17 -8.51
CA LEU A 161 2.63 11.55 -7.27
C LEU A 161 3.95 10.78 -7.10
N MET A 162 3.95 9.47 -7.34
CA MET A 162 5.17 8.65 -7.29
C MET A 162 6.23 9.10 -8.29
N ALA A 163 5.81 9.46 -9.51
CA ALA A 163 6.73 9.96 -10.54
C ALA A 163 7.34 11.29 -10.12
N ILE A 164 6.55 12.23 -9.58
CA ILE A 164 7.06 13.49 -9.05
C ILE A 164 8.05 13.24 -7.91
N ASP A 165 7.71 12.39 -6.95
CA ASP A 165 8.54 12.15 -5.77
C ASP A 165 9.88 11.50 -6.11
N LYS A 166 9.93 10.73 -7.20
CA LYS A 166 11.14 10.08 -7.71
C LYS A 166 11.90 10.91 -8.75
N GLY A 167 11.43 12.12 -9.10
CA GLY A 167 12.04 12.93 -10.17
C GLY A 167 11.83 12.37 -11.59
N MET A 168 10.85 11.47 -11.75
CA MET A 168 10.57 10.71 -12.97
C MET A 168 9.32 11.20 -13.72
N LEU A 169 8.78 12.38 -13.39
CA LEU A 169 7.65 12.93 -14.12
C LEU A 169 7.92 13.10 -15.63
N PRO A 170 9.13 13.52 -16.08
CA PRO A 170 9.45 13.56 -17.50
C PRO A 170 9.33 12.19 -18.16
N ASN A 171 9.89 11.13 -17.55
CA ASN A 171 9.80 9.76 -18.08
C ASN A 171 8.34 9.28 -18.18
N LEU A 172 7.53 9.58 -17.17
CA LEU A 172 6.11 9.26 -17.19
C LEU A 172 5.39 9.89 -18.39
N ILE A 173 5.76 11.12 -18.78
CA ILE A 173 5.12 11.86 -19.87
C ILE A 173 5.71 11.49 -21.24
N PHE A 174 7.02 11.44 -21.37
CA PHE A 174 7.71 11.35 -22.65
C PHE A 174 8.01 9.91 -23.05
N ASP A 175 8.48 9.07 -22.13
CA ASP A 175 8.91 7.71 -22.45
C ASP A 175 7.72 6.75 -22.64
N ASN A 176 6.60 7.03 -21.97
CA ASN A 176 5.36 6.26 -22.12
C ASN A 176 4.44 6.79 -23.25
N ASN A 177 4.95 7.66 -24.12
CA ASN A 177 4.17 8.32 -25.18
C ASN A 177 2.87 8.97 -24.64
N ALA A 178 2.91 9.56 -23.44
CA ALA A 178 1.71 10.12 -22.81
C ALA A 178 1.05 11.17 -23.70
N LEU A 179 1.88 11.96 -24.37
CA LEU A 179 1.49 13.01 -25.32
C LEU A 179 0.66 12.51 -26.51
N ALA A 180 0.76 11.23 -26.88
CA ALA A 180 -0.02 10.65 -27.97
C ALA A 180 -1.50 10.43 -27.61
N SER A 181 -1.88 10.56 -26.34
CA SER A 181 -3.25 10.39 -25.86
C SER A 181 -3.72 11.59 -25.03
N HIS A 182 -4.70 12.32 -25.57
CA HIS A 182 -5.32 13.44 -24.86
C HIS A 182 -5.95 12.99 -23.52
N ARG A 183 -6.47 11.76 -23.43
CA ARG A 183 -7.06 11.21 -22.19
C ARG A 183 -6.00 10.98 -21.13
N MET A 184 -4.83 10.47 -21.53
CA MET A 184 -3.72 10.23 -20.62
C MET A 184 -3.15 11.55 -20.11
N MET A 185 -2.90 12.52 -21.01
CA MET A 185 -2.45 13.85 -20.59
C MET A 185 -3.46 14.59 -19.72
N ALA A 186 -4.76 14.49 -20.02
CA ALA A 186 -5.80 15.07 -19.17
C ALA A 186 -5.79 14.46 -17.76
N SER A 187 -5.61 13.14 -17.66
CA SER A 187 -5.50 12.43 -16.38
C SER A 187 -4.26 12.87 -15.59
N ILE A 188 -3.10 12.99 -16.24
CA ILE A 188 -1.86 13.46 -15.62
C ILE A 188 -2.00 14.90 -15.13
N LEU A 189 -2.48 15.81 -15.98
CA LEU A 189 -2.66 17.22 -15.61
C LEU A 189 -3.67 17.39 -14.49
N THR A 190 -4.78 16.65 -14.52
CA THR A 190 -5.80 16.68 -13.46
C THR A 190 -5.23 16.19 -12.14
N ALA A 191 -4.43 15.11 -12.15
CA ALA A 191 -3.73 14.63 -10.98
C ALA A 191 -2.77 15.70 -10.43
N ILE A 192 -1.92 16.29 -11.28
CA ILE A 192 -0.98 17.36 -10.86
C ILE A 192 -1.74 18.53 -10.23
N LEU A 193 -2.78 19.02 -10.88
CA LEU A 193 -3.51 20.21 -10.39
C LEU A 193 -4.22 19.97 -9.06
N ASN A 194 -4.57 18.72 -8.72
CA ASN A 194 -5.20 18.35 -7.46
C ASN A 194 -4.20 18.10 -6.31
N LEU A 195 -2.89 18.14 -6.58
CA LEU A 195 -1.86 17.95 -5.57
C LEU A 195 -1.69 19.19 -4.66
N PRO A 196 -1.11 19.03 -3.46
CA PRO A 196 -0.72 20.16 -2.61
C PRO A 196 0.25 21.13 -3.34
N PRO A 197 0.25 22.43 -3.01
CA PRO A 197 1.05 23.44 -3.72
C PRO A 197 2.54 23.09 -3.84
N ALA A 198 3.14 22.50 -2.81
CA ALA A 198 4.54 22.07 -2.84
C ALA A 198 4.82 21.03 -3.93
N LYS A 199 3.96 20.01 -4.06
CA LYS A 199 4.09 18.97 -5.08
C LYS A 199 3.84 19.49 -6.50
N GLN A 200 2.93 20.47 -6.65
CA GLN A 200 2.71 21.12 -7.95
C GLN A 200 3.95 21.90 -8.41
N ILE A 201 4.64 22.59 -7.49
CA ILE A 201 5.88 23.31 -7.78
C ILE A 201 6.96 22.33 -8.23
N LEU A 202 7.17 21.23 -7.48
CA LEU A 202 8.12 20.18 -7.85
C LEU A 202 7.83 19.57 -9.23
N ALA A 203 6.55 19.32 -9.54
CA ALA A 203 6.13 18.85 -10.86
C ALA A 203 6.54 19.83 -11.95
N ASN A 204 6.27 21.13 -11.75
CA ASN A 204 6.62 22.16 -12.72
C ASN A 204 8.14 22.37 -12.85
N GLU A 205 8.93 22.18 -11.79
CA GLU A 205 10.39 22.25 -11.85
C GLU A 205 11.01 21.12 -12.69
N GLN A 206 10.43 19.92 -12.63
CA GLN A 206 10.89 18.76 -13.41
C GLN A 206 10.67 18.92 -14.91
N ILE A 207 9.54 19.49 -15.33
CA ILE A 207 9.19 19.63 -16.75
C ILE A 207 9.34 21.04 -17.32
N ARG A 208 9.55 22.04 -16.45
CA ARG A 208 9.74 23.48 -16.77
C ARG A 208 8.69 24.05 -17.73
N SER A 209 7.43 23.68 -17.54
CA SER A 209 6.33 24.02 -18.46
C SER A 209 5.66 25.35 -18.10
N LYS A 210 5.81 26.36 -18.97
CA LYS A 210 5.07 27.64 -18.86
C LYS A 210 3.55 27.42 -18.84
N TYR A 211 3.07 26.42 -19.57
CA TYR A 211 1.64 26.08 -19.62
C TYR A 211 1.13 25.56 -18.27
N LEU A 212 1.86 24.59 -17.66
CA LEU A 212 1.48 24.05 -16.36
C LEU A 212 1.52 25.12 -15.27
N ALA A 213 2.56 25.96 -15.24
CA ALA A 213 2.66 27.09 -14.32
C ALA A 213 1.44 28.03 -14.41
N ASN A 214 1.00 28.34 -15.62
CA ASN A 214 -0.19 29.18 -15.85
C ASN A 214 -1.49 28.51 -15.37
N MET A 215 -1.65 27.21 -15.58
CA MET A 215 -2.83 26.47 -15.08
C MET A 215 -2.90 26.49 -13.54
N MET A 216 -1.77 26.24 -12.89
CA MET A 216 -1.66 26.28 -11.42
C MET A 216 -2.01 27.65 -10.85
N ALA A 217 -1.53 28.73 -11.49
CA ALA A 217 -1.81 30.10 -11.05
C ALA A 217 -3.30 30.47 -11.15
N LYS A 218 -4.00 29.99 -12.18
CA LYS A 218 -5.44 30.26 -12.38
C LYS A 218 -6.34 29.58 -11.35
N ARG A 219 -5.92 28.44 -10.80
CA ARG A 219 -6.73 27.64 -9.86
C ARG A 219 -6.64 28.11 -8.40
N LYS A 220 -5.69 29.00 -8.08
CA LYS A 220 -5.53 29.63 -6.76
C LYS A 220 -6.42 30.87 -6.57
N LYS A 221 -7.15 31.29 -7.61
CA LYS A 221 -8.23 32.29 -7.55
C LYS A 221 -9.56 31.58 -7.44
#